data_AF-A0A3D0IBI4-F1
#
_entry.id   AF-A0A3D0IBI4-F1
#
_cell.length_a   1.000
_cell.length_b   1.000
_cell.length_c   1.000
_cell.angle_alpha   90.00
_cell.angle_beta   90.00
_cell.angle_gamma   90.00
#
_symmetry.space_group_name_H-M   'P 1'
#
loop_
_entity.id
_entity.type
_entity.pdbx_description
1 polymer ?
#
loop_
_entity_poly.entity_id
_entity_poly.type
_entity_poly.pdbx_seq_one_letter_code
_entity_poly.pdbx_strand_id
1 'polypeptide(L)' 'MSTSDANPAAPRGVKIVCTLGPATSSTEAIRALVRAGMNVARLNFSHGRFEEHAERARLVRAAAQA' A
#
# COMPACT_ATOMS: atom_id res chain seq x y z
N MET A 1 -27.80 25.66 -9.32
CA MET A 1 -27.90 24.25 -8.88
C MET A 1 -26.52 23.87 -8.38
N SER A 2 -26.25 24.14 -7.11
CA SER A 2 -24.96 23.83 -6.47
C SER A 2 -25.00 22.34 -6.13
N THR A 3 -24.32 21.52 -6.92
CA THR A 3 -24.11 20.11 -6.58
C THR A 3 -23.15 20.08 -5.42
N SER A 4 -23.71 19.87 -4.24
CA SER A 4 -23.05 19.62 -2.97
C SER A 4 -21.80 18.77 -3.13
N ASP A 5 -20.69 19.33 -2.63
CA ASP A 5 -19.45 18.63 -2.39
C ASP A 5 -19.72 17.28 -1.70
N ALA A 6 -19.32 16.19 -2.35
CA ALA A 6 -19.26 14.89 -1.71
C ALA A 6 -18.32 15.00 -0.51
N ASN A 7 -18.85 14.82 0.70
CA ASN A 7 -18.08 14.82 1.94
C ASN A 7 -17.01 13.71 1.87
N PRO A 8 -15.70 14.01 1.78
CA PRO A 8 -14.67 13.01 1.56
C PRO A 8 -14.27 12.21 2.82
N ALA A 9 -15.04 12.28 3.91
CA ALA A 9 -14.63 11.78 5.23
C ALA A 9 -15.40 10.57 5.78
N ALA A 10 -16.20 9.87 4.97
CA ALA A 10 -16.76 8.60 5.42
C ALA A 10 -15.68 7.50 5.36
N PRO A 11 -15.40 6.77 6.46
CA PRO A 11 -14.43 5.68 6.43
C PRO A 11 -14.86 4.63 5.40
N ARG A 12 -13.97 4.32 4.45
CA ARG A 12 -14.21 3.29 3.44
C ARG A 12 -14.42 1.94 4.16
N GLY A 13 -15.60 1.34 3.98
CA GLY A 13 -15.95 0.05 4.60
C GLY A 13 -15.16 -1.14 4.07
N VAL A 14 -14.49 -1.00 2.93
CA VAL A 14 -13.67 -2.05 2.29
C VAL A 14 -12.18 -1.72 2.40
N LYS A 15 -11.36 -2.75 2.67
CA LYS A 15 -9.91 -2.64 2.72
C LYS A 15 -9.27 -3.02 1.38
N ILE A 16 -8.27 -2.26 0.96
CA ILE A 16 -7.47 -2.53 -0.24
C ILE A 16 -6.24 -3.34 0.16
N VAL A 17 -6.09 -4.52 -0.45
CA VAL A 17 -4.92 -5.40 -0.29
C VAL A 17 -4.11 -5.37 -1.58
N CYS A 18 -2.82 -5.04 -1.50
CA CYS A 18 -1.92 -5.03 -2.65
C CYS A 18 -0.85 -6.11 -2.49
N THR A 19 -0.67 -6.96 -3.50
CA THR A 19 0.46 -7.90 -3.53
C THR A 19 1.72 -7.16 -3.99
N LEU A 20 2.78 -7.21 -3.19
CA LEU A 20 4.04 -6.57 -3.55
C LEU A 20 4.95 -7.50 -4.34
N GLY A 21 5.66 -6.93 -5.30
CA GLY A 21 6.57 -7.64 -6.19
C GLY A 21 7.65 -6.70 -6.73
N PRO A 22 8.38 -7.10 -7.80
CA PRO A 22 9.47 -6.29 -8.35
C PRO A 22 9.06 -4.86 -8.73
N ALA A 23 7.88 -4.68 -9.35
CA ALA A 23 7.36 -3.37 -9.75
C ALA A 23 7.03 -2.42 -8.58
N THR A 24 6.91 -2.95 -7.36
CA THR A 24 6.53 -2.20 -6.16
C THR A 24 7.58 -2.34 -5.05
N SER A 25 8.84 -2.57 -5.43
CA SER A 25 9.95 -2.80 -4.50
C SER A 25 10.72 -1.54 -4.11
N SER A 26 10.34 -0.36 -4.62
CA SER A 26 10.92 0.92 -4.22
C SER A 26 10.07 1.64 -3.16
N THR A 27 10.73 2.48 -2.36
CA THR A 27 10.08 3.33 -1.36
C THR A 27 9.01 4.22 -1.99
N GLU A 28 9.31 4.80 -3.15
CA GLU A 28 8.43 5.73 -3.87
C GLU A 28 7.16 5.02 -4.35
N ALA A 29 7.30 3.81 -4.89
CA ALA A 29 6.17 3.01 -5.34
C ALA A 29 5.27 2.60 -4.17
N ILE A 30 5.85 2.17 -3.05
CA ILE A 30 5.10 1.80 -1.85
C ILE A 30 4.38 3.02 -1.27
N ARG A 31 5.05 4.18 -1.18
CA ARG A 31 4.41 5.43 -0.75
C ARG A 31 3.26 5.86 -1.66
N ALA A 32 3.42 5.67 -2.97
CA ALA A 32 2.34 5.93 -3.92
C ALA A 32 1.13 5.02 -3.67
N LEU A 33 1.35 3.73 -3.38
CA LEU A 33 0.29 2.79 -3.01
C LEU A 33 -0.42 3.18 -1.70
N VAL A 34 0.34 3.58 -0.68
CA VAL A 34 -0.21 4.06 0.60
C VAL A 34 -1.09 5.29 0.37
N ARG A 35 -0.61 6.29 -0.38
CA ARG A 35 -1.40 7.48 -0.73
C ARG A 35 -2.63 7.15 -1.59
N ALA A 36 -2.54 6.16 -2.45
CA ALA A 36 -3.66 5.66 -3.24
C ALA A 36 -4.69 4.87 -2.42
N GLY A 37 -4.41 4.58 -1.14
CA GLY A 37 -5.34 3.97 -0.20
C GLY A 37 -5.12 2.50 0.11
N MET A 38 -3.95 1.93 -0.21
CA MET A 38 -3.55 0.59 0.22
C MET A 38 -3.66 0.46 1.75
N ASN A 39 -4.35 -0.58 2.23
CA ASN A 39 -4.50 -0.87 3.65
C ASN A 39 -3.62 -2.02 4.12
N VAL A 40 -3.40 -3.02 3.26
CA VAL A 40 -2.61 -4.22 3.58
C VAL A 40 -1.64 -4.51 2.45
N ALA A 41 -0.36 -4.70 2.80
CA ALA A 41 0.63 -5.25 1.89
C ALA A 41 0.67 -6.77 2.02
N ARG A 42 0.44 -7.48 0.92
CA ARG A 42 0.59 -8.94 0.82
C ARG A 42 1.97 -9.26 0.25
N LEU A 43 2.74 -10.08 0.97
CA LEU A 43 3.98 -10.67 0.45
C LEU A 43 3.66 -12.09 -0.01
N ASN A 44 3.88 -12.39 -1.30
CA ASN A 44 3.62 -13.71 -1.84
C ASN A 44 4.86 -14.60 -1.70
N PHE A 45 4.85 -15.52 -0.73
CA PHE A 45 5.97 -16.41 -0.42
C PHE A 45 6.09 -17.61 -1.39
N SER A 46 5.16 -17.80 -2.32
CA SER A 46 5.33 -18.77 -3.42
C SER A 46 6.48 -18.42 -4.36
N HIS A 47 6.98 -17.17 -4.32
CA HIS A 47 8.09 -16.66 -5.12
C HIS A 47 9.01 -15.76 -4.30
N GLY A 48 10.22 -15.51 -4.80
CA GLY A 48 11.20 -14.61 -4.17
C GLY A 48 11.93 -15.23 -2.99
N ARG A 49 12.98 -14.54 -2.53
CA ARG A 49 13.80 -14.98 -1.39
C ARG A 49 13.35 -14.33 -0.08
N PHE A 50 13.71 -14.93 1.05
CA PHE A 50 13.37 -14.39 2.37
C PHE A 50 13.91 -12.97 2.58
N GLU A 51 15.12 -12.69 2.10
CA GLU A 51 15.76 -11.38 2.22
C GLU A 51 14.98 -10.30 1.45
N GLU A 52 14.46 -10.64 0.27
CA GLU A 52 13.63 -9.72 -0.52
C GLU A 52 12.31 -9.42 0.18
N HIS A 53 11.67 -10.43 0.77
CA HIS A 53 10.44 -10.24 1.54
C HIS A 53 10.70 -9.41 2.80
N ALA A 54 11.82 -9.63 3.48
CA ALA A 54 12.23 -8.85 4.64
C ALA A 54 12.45 -7.37 4.27
N GLU A 55 13.14 -7.10 3.15
CA GLU A 55 13.34 -5.74 2.68
C GLU A 55 12.03 -5.06 2.30
N ARG A 56 11.14 -5.74 1.55
CA ARG A 56 9.80 -5.21 1.25
C ARG A 56 9.01 -4.89 2.53
N ALA A 57 9.06 -5.76 3.54
CA ALA A 57 8.41 -5.53 4.82
C ALA A 57 8.97 -4.29 5.54
N ARG A 58 10.29 -4.10 5.50
CA ARG A 58 10.96 -2.90 6.05
C ARG A 58 10.49 -1.64 5.35
N LEU A 59 10.47 -1.64 4.02
CA LEU A 59 10.03 -0.49 3.23
C LEU A 59 8.55 -0.13 3.47
N VAL A 60 7.66 -1.13 3.58
CA VAL A 60 6.25 -0.91 3.94
C VAL A 60 6.10 -0.24 5.30
N ARG A 61 6.84 -0.72 6.31
CA ARG A 61 6.81 -0.12 7.65
C ARG A 61 7.31 1.31 7.65
N ALA A 62 8.42 1.57 6.94
CA ALA A 62 8.96 2.92 6.82
C ALA A 62 8.00 3.86 6.07
N ALA A 63 7.33 3.39 5.02
CA ALA A 63 6.35 4.17 4.28
C ALA A 63 5.05 4.44 5.06
N ALA A 64 4.70 3.60 6.02
CA ALA A 64 3.53 3.79 6.88
C ALA A 64 3.77 4.76 8.05
N GLN A 65 5.02 5.06 8.38
CA GLN A 65 5.42 5.99 9.45
C GLN A 65 5.72 7.40 8.94
N ALA A 66 5.75 7.60 7.62
CA ALA A 66 6.05 8.86 6.94
C ALA A 66 4.76 9.55 6.47
#